data_AF-A0A0X3T5V4-F1
#
_entry.id   AF-A0A0X3T5V4-F1
#
_cell.length_a   1.000
_cell.length_b   1.000
_cell.length_c   1.000
_cell.angle_alpha   90.00
_cell.angle_beta   90.00
_cell.angle_gamma   90.00
#
_symmetry.space_group_name_H-M   'P 1'
#
loop_
_entity.id
_entity.type
_entity.pdbx_description
1 polymer ?
#
loop_
_entity_poly.entity_id
_entity_poly.type
_entity_poly.pdbx_seq_one_letter_code
_entity_poly.pdbx_strand_id
1 'polypeptide(L)'
;MKQIRSGFQWVGLVLALSILAGCEKPPVTIVSAQVVTDMDSGSGNFDRLLRLCFAEPIEADYWHKVTIMTKQAYKLEGGSSIRPLASDPDNPCHLKILYNYIHKDSPPGAREMIKEYMVPGNIDQLLVQVYEQAPTPENKARPIAEKLFRDL
;
A
#
# COMPACT_ATOMS: atom_id res chain seq x y z
N MET A 1 61.79 38.67 17.94
CA MET A 1 61.67 37.23 17.61
C MET A 1 61.01 36.50 18.77
N LYS A 2 59.79 35.99 18.59
CA LYS A 2 59.29 34.73 19.17
C LYS A 2 57.90 34.42 18.60
N GLN A 3 57.86 33.45 17.70
CA GLN A 3 56.65 32.77 17.23
C GLN A 3 56.22 31.73 18.27
N ILE A 4 54.92 31.64 18.55
CA ILE A 4 54.25 30.46 19.13
C ILE A 4 52.88 30.43 18.42
N ARG A 5 52.71 29.58 17.38
CA ARG A 5 51.95 28.30 17.39
C ARG A 5 50.64 28.42 18.20
N SER A 6 49.45 28.14 17.71
CA SER A 6 49.05 27.01 16.87
C SER A 6 47.58 27.21 16.49
N GLY A 7 47.28 27.17 15.19
CA GLY A 7 45.91 27.05 14.70
C GLY A 7 45.44 25.61 14.92
N PHE A 8 44.41 25.41 15.72
CA PHE A 8 43.76 24.11 15.86
C PHE A 8 42.40 24.22 16.54
N GLN A 9 41.39 24.84 15.90
CA GLN A 9 40.04 24.83 16.50
C GLN A 9 38.87 25.08 15.55
N TRP A 10 39.00 24.76 14.25
CA TRP A 10 37.92 24.95 13.27
C TRP A 10 37.55 23.69 12.47
N VAL A 11 37.79 22.49 13.01
CA VAL A 11 37.45 21.21 12.33
C VAL A 11 36.24 20.50 12.97
N GLY A 12 35.77 20.93 14.15
CA GLY A 12 34.75 20.22 14.91
C GLY A 12 33.28 20.47 14.52
N LEU A 13 32.97 21.47 13.69
CA LEU A 13 31.58 21.92 13.49
C LEU A 13 30.90 21.35 12.22
N VAL A 14 31.64 20.73 11.30
CA VAL A 14 31.09 20.30 10.01
C VAL A 14 30.49 18.88 10.06
N LEU A 15 30.87 18.05 11.03
CA LEU A 15 30.42 16.65 11.11
C LEU A 15 29.01 16.46 11.72
N ALA A 16 28.43 17.51 12.31
CA ALA A 16 27.14 17.42 13.01
C ALA A 16 25.91 17.66 12.13
N LEU A 17 26.07 18.16 10.88
CA LEU A 17 24.95 18.43 9.97
C LEU A 17 24.56 17.24 9.07
N SER A 18 25.33 16.15 9.05
CA SER A 18 25.07 15.02 8.14
C SER A 18 24.02 14.01 8.65
N ILE A 19 23.43 14.22 9.83
CA ILE A 19 22.54 13.26 10.50
C ILE A 19 21.04 13.63 10.36
N LEU A 20 20.72 14.63 9.54
CA LEU A 20 19.34 15.05 9.24
C LEU A 20 18.88 14.70 7.82
N ALA A 21 19.56 13.78 7.14
CA ALA A 21 18.96 13.08 6.01
C ALA A 21 17.86 12.17 6.58
N GLY A 22 16.67 12.72 6.79
CA GLY A 22 15.48 11.91 7.02
C GLY A 22 15.31 10.98 5.83
N CYS A 23 15.29 9.68 6.07
CA CYS A 23 14.87 8.71 5.05
C CYS A 23 13.39 8.98 4.74
N GLU A 24 13.12 9.83 3.76
CA GLU A 24 11.80 9.95 3.16
C GLU A 24 11.53 8.65 2.39
N LYS A 25 10.30 8.11 2.54
CA LYS A 25 9.93 6.87 1.85
C LYS A 25 9.84 7.14 0.34
N PRO A 26 10.27 6.19 -0.52
CA PRO A 26 10.15 6.35 -1.96
C PRO A 26 8.71 6.68 -2.42
N PRO A 27 8.50 7.53 -3.42
CA PRO A 27 7.17 7.79 -3.94
C PRO A 27 6.57 6.51 -4.55
N VAL A 28 5.26 6.35 -4.41
CA VAL A 28 4.53 5.18 -4.93
C VAL A 28 3.58 5.63 -6.04
N THR A 29 3.54 4.89 -7.14
CA THR A 29 2.58 5.13 -8.24
C THR A 29 1.79 3.87 -8.54
N ILE A 30 0.45 3.95 -8.50
CA ILE A 30 -0.44 2.83 -8.78
C ILE A 30 -0.67 2.76 -10.29
N VAL A 31 -0.29 1.63 -10.91
CA VAL A 31 -0.41 1.44 -12.37
C VAL A 31 -1.71 0.73 -12.71
N SER A 32 -1.95 -0.43 -12.11
CA SER A 32 -3.12 -1.24 -12.43
C SER A 32 -3.67 -1.94 -11.20
N ALA A 33 -4.95 -2.32 -11.32
CA ALA A 33 -5.62 -3.14 -10.35
C ALA A 33 -6.54 -4.13 -11.06
N GLN A 34 -6.62 -5.36 -10.58
CA GLN A 34 -7.47 -6.39 -11.16
C GLN A 34 -7.96 -7.35 -10.09
N VAL A 35 -9.25 -7.70 -10.15
CA VAL A 35 -9.76 -8.85 -9.41
C VAL A 35 -9.33 -10.13 -10.11
N VAL A 36 -8.68 -11.02 -9.38
CA VAL A 36 -8.22 -12.32 -9.87
C VAL A 36 -9.01 -13.40 -9.14
N THR A 37 -9.59 -14.32 -9.91
CA THR A 37 -10.27 -15.50 -9.38
C THR A 37 -9.42 -16.74 -9.65
N ASP A 38 -9.65 -17.79 -8.85
CA ASP A 38 -9.22 -19.15 -9.15
C ASP A 38 -7.70 -19.32 -9.33
N MET A 39 -6.90 -18.70 -8.46
CA MET A 39 -5.49 -19.08 -8.32
C MET A 39 -5.41 -20.50 -7.74
N ASP A 40 -4.96 -21.42 -8.59
CA ASP A 40 -4.85 -22.85 -8.33
C ASP A 40 -3.91 -23.14 -7.16
N SER A 41 -4.48 -23.21 -5.95
CA SER A 41 -3.74 -23.35 -4.69
C SER A 41 -4.41 -24.27 -3.67
N GLY A 42 -5.52 -24.92 -4.04
CA GLY A 42 -6.25 -25.87 -3.18
C GLY A 42 -6.85 -25.28 -1.89
N SER A 43 -6.70 -23.97 -1.65
CA SER A 43 -7.18 -23.27 -0.45
C SER A 43 -8.23 -22.25 -0.81
N GLY A 44 -9.45 -22.41 -0.27
CA GLY A 44 -10.59 -21.52 -0.51
C GLY A 44 -10.41 -20.08 -0.01
N ASN A 45 -9.25 -19.72 0.55
CA ASN A 45 -8.92 -18.34 0.91
C ASN A 45 -8.27 -17.54 -0.24
N PHE A 46 -7.83 -18.21 -1.31
CA PHE A 46 -7.15 -17.58 -2.45
C PHE A 46 -8.03 -17.54 -3.71
N ASP A 47 -9.32 -17.82 -3.59
CA ASP A 47 -10.27 -17.80 -4.71
C ASP A 47 -10.69 -16.37 -5.09
N ARG A 48 -10.46 -15.38 -4.23
CA ARG A 48 -10.80 -13.96 -4.42
C ARG A 48 -9.64 -13.06 -4.03
N LEU A 49 -8.88 -12.64 -5.04
CA LEU A 49 -7.69 -11.82 -4.88
C LEU A 49 -7.85 -10.48 -5.59
N LEU A 50 -7.23 -9.46 -5.05
CA LEU A 50 -6.97 -8.20 -5.70
C LEU A 50 -5.49 -8.12 -6.05
N ARG A 51 -5.18 -8.09 -7.34
CA ARG A 51 -3.84 -7.80 -7.84
C ARG A 51 -3.68 -6.29 -7.97
N LEU A 52 -2.75 -5.70 -7.23
CA LEU A 52 -2.37 -4.29 -7.31
C LEU A 52 -0.94 -4.20 -7.84
N CYS A 53 -0.75 -3.48 -8.95
CA CYS A 53 0.59 -3.28 -9.51
C CYS A 53 1.00 -1.82 -9.46
N PHE A 54 2.25 -1.61 -9.07
CA PHE A 54 2.89 -0.30 -8.96
C PHE A 54 3.80 -0.04 -10.17
N ALA A 55 4.25 1.20 -10.33
CA ALA A 55 5.19 1.56 -11.40
C ALA A 55 6.58 0.93 -11.17
N GLU A 56 6.95 0.81 -9.90
CA GLU A 56 8.21 0.22 -9.43
C GLU A 56 7.89 -0.72 -8.25
N PRO A 57 8.77 -1.69 -7.96
CA PRO A 57 8.63 -2.54 -6.78
C PRO A 57 8.57 -1.74 -5.49
N ILE A 58 7.82 -2.26 -4.51
CA ILE A 58 7.67 -1.61 -3.22
C ILE A 58 8.94 -1.86 -2.38
N GLU A 59 9.68 -0.79 -2.07
CA GLU A 59 10.95 -0.86 -1.33
C GLU A 59 10.82 -0.58 0.18
N ALA A 60 9.65 -0.10 0.62
CA ALA A 60 9.38 0.22 2.02
C ALA A 60 7.98 -0.22 2.45
N ASP A 61 7.74 -0.25 3.75
CA ASP A 61 6.41 -0.54 4.29
C ASP A 61 5.48 0.65 4.07
N TYR A 62 4.33 0.40 3.44
CA TYR A 62 3.23 1.36 3.28
C TYR A 62 1.94 0.80 3.87
N TRP A 63 0.96 1.67 4.04
CA TRP A 63 -0.41 1.27 4.29
C TRP A 63 -1.25 1.54 3.05
N HIS A 64 -2.17 0.65 2.72
CA HIS A 64 -3.13 0.91 1.67
C HIS A 64 -4.55 0.73 2.16
N LYS A 65 -5.45 1.49 1.54
CA LYS A 65 -6.90 1.39 1.69
C LYS A 65 -7.51 1.15 0.32
N VAL A 66 -8.47 0.24 0.26
CA VAL A 66 -9.29 0.03 -0.93
C VAL A 66 -10.76 0.30 -0.63
N THR A 67 -11.46 0.81 -1.62
CA THR A 67 -12.91 0.86 -1.65
C THR A 67 -13.38 0.30 -2.97
N ILE A 68 -14.09 -0.82 -2.92
CA ILE A 68 -14.58 -1.55 -4.08
C ILE A 68 -16.11 -1.46 -4.09
N MET A 69 -16.66 -0.97 -5.20
CA MET A 69 -18.09 -0.92 -5.47
C MET A 69 -18.38 -1.85 -6.63
N THR A 70 -19.33 -2.76 -6.45
CA THR A 70 -19.81 -3.62 -7.53
C THR A 70 -20.96 -2.95 -8.29
N LYS A 71 -21.30 -3.50 -9.46
CA LYS A 71 -22.46 -3.02 -10.26
C LYS A 71 -23.80 -3.15 -9.54
N GLN A 72 -23.88 -4.02 -8.53
CA GLN A 72 -25.04 -4.20 -7.65
C GLN A 72 -25.00 -3.29 -6.42
N ALA A 73 -24.12 -2.28 -6.40
CA ALA A 73 -23.90 -1.36 -5.29
C ALA A 73 -23.46 -2.03 -3.98
N TYR A 74 -22.92 -3.27 -4.02
CA TYR A 74 -22.25 -3.84 -2.86
C TYR A 74 -20.89 -3.14 -2.67
N LYS A 75 -20.62 -2.70 -1.44
CA LYS A 75 -19.41 -1.99 -1.06
C LYS A 75 -18.54 -2.86 -0.16
N LEU A 76 -17.28 -3.03 -0.54
CA LEU A 76 -16.23 -3.55 0.32
C LEU A 76 -15.20 -2.44 0.57
N GLU A 77 -14.91 -2.17 1.83
CA GLU A 77 -13.90 -1.19 2.23
C GLU A 77 -12.98 -1.82 3.27
N GLY A 78 -11.68 -1.62 3.12
CA GLY A 78 -10.71 -2.10 4.08
C GLY A 78 -9.30 -1.65 3.74
N GLY A 79 -8.35 -1.92 4.63
CA GLY A 79 -6.96 -1.59 4.43
C GLY A 79 -6.03 -2.59 5.09
N SER A 80 -4.81 -2.67 4.58
CA SER A 80 -3.75 -3.48 5.18
C SER A 80 -2.39 -2.92 4.79
N SER A 81 -1.32 -3.49 5.33
CA SER A 81 0.03 -3.10 4.95
C SER A 81 0.41 -3.64 3.57
N ILE A 82 1.26 -2.89 2.89
CA ILE A 82 2.04 -3.32 1.73
C ILE A 82 3.50 -3.28 2.17
N ARG A 83 4.21 -4.38 1.94
CA ARG A 83 5.61 -4.53 2.31
C ARG A 83 6.39 -5.05 1.10
N PRO A 84 7.70 -4.80 1.01
CA PRO A 84 8.54 -5.42 0.02
C PRO A 84 8.37 -6.94 -0.02
N LEU A 85 8.31 -7.51 -1.22
CA LEU A 85 8.17 -8.95 -1.39
C LEU A 85 9.50 -9.64 -1.13
N ALA A 86 9.60 -10.38 -0.03
CA ALA A 86 10.85 -11.06 0.33
C ALA A 86 11.28 -12.14 -0.66
N SER A 87 10.33 -12.84 -1.29
CA SER A 87 10.60 -13.93 -2.22
C SER A 87 10.81 -13.48 -3.66
N ASP A 88 10.34 -12.29 -4.02
CA ASP A 88 10.31 -11.77 -5.39
C ASP A 88 10.37 -10.23 -5.35
N PRO A 89 11.52 -9.65 -4.94
CA PRO A 89 11.65 -8.23 -4.63
C PRO A 89 11.51 -7.32 -5.86
N ASP A 90 11.73 -7.86 -7.06
CA ASP A 90 11.62 -7.11 -8.32
C ASP A 90 10.19 -7.09 -8.89
N ASN A 91 9.24 -7.78 -8.24
CA ASN A 91 7.87 -7.85 -8.70
C ASN A 91 7.06 -6.65 -8.22
N PRO A 92 6.57 -5.80 -9.15
CA PRO A 92 5.82 -4.60 -8.79
C PRO A 92 4.36 -4.90 -8.40
N CYS A 93 3.92 -6.16 -8.48
CA CYS A 93 2.54 -6.55 -8.26
C CYS A 93 2.37 -7.30 -6.93
N HIS A 94 1.40 -6.85 -6.12
CA HIS A 94 0.98 -7.50 -4.89
C HIS A 94 -0.38 -8.16 -5.06
N LEU A 95 -0.51 -9.37 -4.52
CA LEU A 95 -1.79 -10.05 -4.35
C LEU A 95 -2.32 -9.80 -2.95
N LYS A 96 -3.57 -9.38 -2.85
CA LYS A 96 -4.28 -9.16 -1.59
C LYS A 96 -5.53 -10.01 -1.54
N ILE A 97 -5.71 -10.75 -0.46
CA ILE A 97 -6.92 -11.55 -0.25
C ILE A 97 -8.07 -10.60 0.09
N LEU A 98 -9.14 -10.60 -0.72
CA LEU A 98 -10.26 -9.68 -0.53
C LEU A 98 -10.98 -9.90 0.81
N TYR A 99 -11.04 -11.14 1.29
CA TYR A 99 -11.63 -11.46 2.59
C TYR A 99 -10.92 -10.80 3.78
N ASN A 100 -9.65 -10.38 3.62
CA ASN A 100 -8.92 -9.68 4.67
C ASN A 100 -9.41 -8.23 4.86
N TYR A 101 -10.27 -7.73 3.97
CA TYR A 101 -10.93 -6.44 4.13
C TYR A 101 -12.26 -6.53 4.90
N ILE A 102 -12.69 -7.73 5.30
CA ILE A 102 -13.84 -7.89 6.19
C ILE A 102 -13.43 -7.47 7.61
N HIS A 103 -14.21 -6.60 8.23
CA HIS A 103 -14.01 -6.11 9.60
C HIS A 103 -15.31 -6.21 10.41
N LYS A 104 -15.25 -5.85 11.70
CA LYS A 104 -16.38 -5.98 12.64
C LYS A 104 -17.67 -5.27 12.23
N ASP A 105 -17.58 -4.27 11.36
CA ASP A 105 -18.71 -3.46 10.88
C ASP A 105 -19.16 -3.88 9.46
N SER A 106 -18.54 -4.93 8.89
CA SER A 106 -19.00 -5.51 7.62
C SER A 106 -20.35 -6.22 7.81
N PRO A 107 -21.22 -6.21 6.79
CA PRO A 107 -22.54 -6.84 6.89
C PRO A 107 -22.44 -8.37 7.09
N PRO A 108 -23.43 -9.00 7.73
CA PRO A 108 -23.55 -10.45 7.74
C PRO A 108 -23.52 -11.01 6.31
N GLY A 109 -22.81 -12.12 6.10
CA GLY A 109 -22.67 -12.73 4.78
C GLY A 109 -21.62 -12.07 3.87
N ALA A 110 -20.74 -11.20 4.39
CA ALA A 110 -19.74 -10.50 3.57
C ALA A 110 -18.83 -11.44 2.76
N ARG A 111 -18.52 -12.64 3.27
CA ARG A 111 -17.70 -13.61 2.52
C ARG A 111 -18.43 -14.12 1.29
N GLU A 112 -19.70 -14.45 1.43
CA GLU A 112 -20.58 -14.91 0.36
C GLU A 112 -20.76 -13.79 -0.68
N MET A 113 -20.99 -12.55 -0.24
CA MET A 113 -21.10 -11.38 -1.12
C MET A 113 -19.81 -11.10 -1.90
N ILE A 114 -18.64 -11.22 -1.25
CA ILE A 114 -17.35 -11.12 -1.95
C ILE A 114 -17.23 -12.22 -2.99
N LYS A 115 -17.56 -13.46 -2.63
CA LYS A 115 -17.48 -14.59 -3.55
C LYS A 115 -18.40 -14.42 -4.76
N GLU A 116 -19.62 -13.94 -4.56
CA GLU A 116 -20.62 -13.76 -5.61
C GLU A 116 -20.31 -12.55 -6.50
N TYR A 117 -19.99 -11.39 -5.91
CA TYR A 117 -19.94 -10.13 -6.64
C TYR A 117 -18.54 -9.62 -6.96
N MET A 118 -17.50 -10.01 -6.23
CA MET A 118 -16.13 -9.56 -6.50
C MET A 118 -15.48 -10.47 -7.54
N VAL A 119 -15.95 -10.35 -8.78
CA VAL A 119 -15.48 -11.11 -9.94
C VAL A 119 -15.11 -10.15 -11.09
N PRO A 120 -14.23 -10.55 -12.02
CA PRO A 120 -13.89 -9.75 -13.19
C PRO A 120 -15.13 -9.32 -13.97
N GLY A 121 -15.17 -8.06 -14.41
CA GLY A 121 -16.28 -7.47 -15.16
C GLY A 121 -17.48 -7.03 -14.32
N ASN A 122 -17.49 -7.26 -13.00
CA ASN A 122 -18.58 -6.87 -12.11
C ASN A 122 -18.23 -5.72 -11.15
N ILE A 123 -17.04 -5.14 -11.26
CA ILE A 123 -16.61 -4.03 -10.42
C ILE A 123 -16.94 -2.71 -11.14
N ASP A 124 -17.82 -1.90 -10.55
CA ASP A 124 -18.14 -0.56 -11.06
C ASP A 124 -16.97 0.40 -10.78
N GLN A 125 -16.51 0.42 -9.54
CA GLN A 125 -15.44 1.31 -9.09
C GLN A 125 -14.50 0.61 -8.13
N LEU A 126 -13.20 0.90 -8.28
CA LEU A 126 -12.17 0.54 -7.32
C LEU A 126 -11.30 1.76 -7.04
N LEU A 127 -11.40 2.31 -5.84
CA LEU A 127 -10.50 3.33 -5.33
C LEU A 127 -9.38 2.66 -4.55
N VAL A 128 -8.13 2.93 -4.92
CA VAL A 128 -6.93 2.51 -4.20
C VAL A 128 -6.22 3.75 -3.69
N GLN A 129 -5.95 3.78 -2.39
CA GLN A 129 -5.24 4.85 -1.70
C GLN A 129 -4.04 4.25 -0.96
N VAL A 130 -2.87 4.85 -1.12
CA VAL A 130 -1.63 4.46 -0.44
C VAL A 130 -1.20 5.60 0.48
N TYR A 131 -0.75 5.24 1.68
CA TYR A 131 -0.30 6.14 2.73
C TYR A 131 1.07 5.69 3.24
N GLU A 132 1.87 6.62 3.73
CA GLU A 132 3.13 6.29 4.41
C GLU A 132 2.91 5.42 5.65
N GLN A 133 1.80 5.64 6.34
CA GLN A 133 1.40 4.90 7.54
C GLN A 133 -0.12 4.82 7.64
N ALA A 134 -0.63 3.89 8.45
CA ALA A 134 -2.07 3.74 8.63
C ALA A 134 -2.69 5.06 9.14
N PRO A 135 -3.74 5.57 8.48
CA PRO A 135 -4.47 6.73 8.98
C PRO A 135 -5.21 6.36 10.27
N THR A 136 -5.13 7.23 11.28
CA THR A 136 -5.86 7.09 12.55
C THR A 136 -6.70 8.34 12.79
N PRO A 137 -7.66 8.34 13.72
CA PRO A 137 -8.42 9.54 14.06
C PRO A 137 -7.52 10.74 14.45
N GLU A 138 -6.38 10.46 15.07
CA GLU A 138 -5.38 11.44 15.49
C GLU A 138 -4.44 11.81 14.34
N ASN A 139 -4.11 10.85 13.48
CA ASN A 139 -3.27 11.01 12.30
C ASN A 139 -4.11 11.11 11.02
N LYS A 140 -4.52 12.34 10.68
CA LYS A 140 -5.22 12.69 9.44
C LYS A 140 -4.31 12.66 8.20
N ALA A 141 -3.54 11.58 8.05
CA ALA A 141 -2.66 11.37 6.91
C ALA A 141 -3.46 11.44 5.60
N ARG A 142 -2.92 12.16 4.63
CA ARG A 142 -3.43 12.17 3.25
C ARG A 142 -2.78 11.02 2.48
N PRO A 143 -3.46 10.45 1.48
CA PRO A 143 -2.82 9.47 0.62
C PRO A 143 -1.66 10.13 -0.12
N ILE A 144 -0.52 9.43 -0.18
CA ILE A 144 0.64 9.80 -1.02
C ILE A 144 0.44 9.39 -2.47
N ALA A 145 -0.44 8.42 -2.71
CA ALA A 145 -0.86 8.00 -4.04
C ALA A 145 -2.33 7.58 -4.00
N GLU A 146 -3.09 7.95 -5.03
CA GLU A 146 -4.48 7.57 -5.18
C GLU A 146 -4.79 7.28 -6.65
N LYS A 147 -5.59 6.25 -6.90
CA LYS A 147 -6.11 5.95 -8.23
C LYS A 147 -7.50 5.35 -8.16
N LEU A 148 -8.40 5.90 -8.97
CA LEU A 148 -9.73 5.37 -9.20
C LEU A 148 -9.73 4.58 -10.52
N PHE A 149 -10.12 3.33 -10.44
CA PHE A 149 -10.41 2.47 -11.58
C PHE A 149 -11.92 2.32 -11.73
N ARG A 150 -12.38 2.21 -12.97
CA ARG A 150 -13.80 2.03 -13.31
C ARG A 150 -13.95 0.85 -14.25
N ASP A 151 -15.09 0.18 -14.17
CA ASP A 151 -15.50 -0.90 -15.08
C ASP A 151 -14.46 -2.03 -15.18
N LEU A 152 -14.09 -2.62 -14.03
CA LEU A 152 -13.13 -3.74 -13.93
C LEU A 152 -13.81 -5.12 -13.89
#